data_AF-A0A4R4ZWQ4-F1
#
_entry.id   AF-A0A4R4ZWQ4-F1
#
_cell.length_a   1.000
_cell.length_b   1.000
_cell.length_c   1.000
_cell.angle_alpha   90.00
_cell.angle_beta   90.00
_cell.angle_gamma   90.00
#
_symmetry.space_group_name_H-M   'P 1'
#
loop_
_entity.id
_entity.type
_entity.pdbx_description
1 polymer ?
#
loop_
_entity_poly.entity_id
_entity_poly.type
_entity_poly.pdbx_seq_one_letter_code
_entity_poly.pdbx_strand_id
1 'polypeptide(L)' 'MKPSPEAVAWGKRQASTSPRWSDDKWNRIGTIFGLVLAEDGPKEQEQAEAPAEGESWRDAA' A
#
# COMPACT_ATOMS: atom_id res chain seq x y z
N MET A 1 9.63 -9.61 -11.78
CA MET A 1 8.53 -10.55 -11.49
C MET A 1 7.45 -9.80 -10.71
N LYS A 2 6.17 -10.03 -11.01
CA LYS A 2 5.06 -9.48 -10.20
C LYS A 2 4.73 -10.48 -9.06
N PRO A 3 4.43 -10.01 -7.84
CA PRO A 3 4.05 -10.89 -6.74
C PRO A 3 2.73 -11.62 -7.04
N SER A 4 2.54 -12.80 -6.44
CA SER A 4 1.27 -13.52 -6.54
C SER A 4 0.15 -12.74 -5.82
N PRO A 5 -1.12 -12.94 -6.22
CA PRO A 5 -2.26 -12.31 -5.53
C PRO A 5 -2.31 -12.63 -4.03
N GLU A 6 -1.93 -13.85 -3.65
CA GLU A 6 -1.85 -14.28 -2.25
C GLU A 6 -0.78 -13.51 -1.47
N ALA A 7 0.41 -13.32 -2.05
CA ALA A 7 1.48 -12.55 -1.42
C ALA A 7 1.06 -11.09 -1.19
N VAL A 8 0.30 -10.51 -2.14
CA VAL A 8 -0.27 -9.16 -2.00
C VAL A 8 -1.30 -9.13 -0.86
N ALA A 9 -2.23 -10.08 -0.81
CA ALA A 9 -3.26 -10.14 0.23
C ALA A 9 -2.67 -10.37 1.63
N TRP A 10 -1.64 -11.21 1.74
CA TRP A 10 -0.87 -11.38 2.96
C TRP A 10 -0.16 -10.09 3.38
N GLY A 11 0.51 -9.42 2.44
CA GLY A 11 1.22 -8.17 2.70
C GLY A 11 0.29 -7.06 3.19
N LYS A 12 -0.89 -6.91 2.57
CA LYS A 12 -1.92 -5.96 3.03
C LYS A 12 -2.37 -6.24 4.47
N ARG A 13 -2.61 -7.51 4.81
CA ARG A 13 -2.99 -7.91 6.18
C ARG A 13 -1.90 -7.58 7.19
N GLN A 14 -0.64 -7.92 6.91
CA GLN A 14 0.48 -7.60 7.79
C GLN A 14 0.72 -6.10 7.96
N ALA A 15 0.57 -5.33 6.88
CA ALA A 15 0.69 -3.87 6.94
C ALA A 15 -0.40 -3.27 7.84
N SER A 16 -1.64 -3.79 7.76
CA SER A 16 -2.76 -3.30 8.57
C SER A 16 -2.59 -3.52 10.07
N THR A 17 -1.82 -4.54 10.47
CA THR A 17 -1.54 -4.84 11.88
C THR A 17 -0.27 -4.17 12.40
N SER A 18 0.51 -3.55 11.52
CA SER A 18 1.76 -2.91 11.88
C SER A 18 1.49 -1.48 12.39
N PRO A 19 2.00 -1.10 13.57
CA PRO A 19 1.83 0.26 14.06
C PRO A 19 2.50 1.26 13.12
N ARG A 20 1.88 2.43 12.94
CA ARG A 20 2.52 3.53 12.21
C ARG A 20 3.80 3.93 12.92
N TRP A 21 4.87 4.16 12.16
CA TRP A 21 6.14 4.63 12.71
C TRP A 21 6.10 6.14 12.86
N SER A 22 6.69 6.65 13.94
CA SER A 22 6.91 8.08 14.12
C SER A 22 8.02 8.59 13.20
N ASP A 23 8.02 9.90 12.96
CA ASP A 23 9.04 10.58 12.16
C ASP A 23 10.45 10.37 12.76
N ASP A 24 10.57 10.43 14.10
CA ASP A 24 11.81 10.13 14.80
C ASP A 24 12.34 8.72 14.48
N LYS A 25 11.43 7.74 14.42
CA LYS A 25 11.80 6.36 14.11
C LYS A 25 12.22 6.23 12.65
N TRP A 26 11.52 6.89 11.73
CA TRP A 26 11.91 6.94 10.32
C TRP A 26 13.29 7.57 10.14
N ASN A 27 13.54 8.73 10.76
CA ASN A 27 14.83 9.42 10.71
C ASN A 27 15.99 8.57 11.25
N ARG A 28 15.76 7.85 12.37
CA ARG A 28 16.76 6.95 12.95
C ARG A 28 17.09 5.79 12.02
N ILE A 29 16.08 5.19 11.38
CA ILE A 29 16.30 4.12 10.39
C ILE A 29 17.03 4.67 9.17
N GLY A 30 16.63 5.82 8.65
CA GLY A 30 17.33 6.49 7.54
C GLY A 30 18.81 6.68 7.85
N THR A 31 19.13 7.18 9.05
CA THR A 31 20.51 7.37 9.51
C THR A 31 21.30 6.06 9.55
N ILE A 32 20.72 4.98 10.09
CA ILE A 32 21.40 3.67 10.22
C ILE A 32 21.77 3.09 8.85
N PHE A 33 20.88 3.21 7.88
CA PHE A 33 21.06 2.63 6.55
C PHE A 33 21.66 3.60 5.53
N GLY A 34 21.99 4.84 5.94
CA GLY A 34 22.48 5.88 5.03
C GLY A 34 21.46 6.28 3.97
N LEU A 35 20.16 6.17 4.29
CA LEU A 35 19.06 6.52 3.40
C LEU A 35 18.57 7.94 3.72
N VAL A 36 18.35 8.73 2.67
CA VAL A 36 17.54 9.93 2.76
C VAL A 36 16.11 9.53 2.41
N LEU A 37 15.24 9.49 3.41
CA LEU A 37 13.82 9.28 3.20
C LEU A 37 13.24 10.58 2.63
N ALA A 38 12.56 10.49 1.49
CA ALA A 38 11.85 11.64 0.95
C ALA A 38 10.75 12.05 1.94
N GLU A 39 10.65 13.35 2.24
CA GLU A 39 9.52 13.85 3.00
C GLU A 39 8.25 13.62 2.17
N ASP A 40 7.22 13.06 2.81
CA ASP A 40 5.98 12.64 2.16
C ASP A 40 5.43 13.74 1.24
N GLY A 41 5.47 13.48 -0.08
CA GLY A 41 4.50 14.03 -1.01
C GLY A 41 3.07 13.66 -0.59
N PRO A 42 2.03 14.31 -1.13
CA PRO A 42 0.70 14.36 -0.54
C PRO A 42 0.25 12.99 -0.03
N LYS A 43 0.03 12.91 1.29
CA LYS A 43 -0.49 11.73 1.99
C LYS A 43 -1.62 11.15 1.16
N GLU A 44 -1.38 9.99 0.55
CA GLU A 44 -2.41 9.30 -0.23
C GLU A 44 -3.66 9.21 0.64
N GLN A 45 -4.67 9.94 0.17
CA GLN A 45 -6.02 9.92 0.67
C GLN A 45 -6.43 8.46 0.77
N GLU A 46 -7.07 8.13 1.88
CA GLU A 46 -8.01 7.03 2.04
C GLU A 46 -8.40 6.47 0.67
N GLN A 47 -7.82 5.32 0.34
CA GLN A 47 -7.99 4.65 -0.93
C GLN A 47 -9.45 4.20 -0.98
N ALA A 48 -10.33 5.12 -1.37
CA ALA A 48 -11.74 4.88 -1.61
C ALA A 48 -11.80 3.69 -2.56
N GLU A 49 -12.50 2.65 -2.11
CA GLU A 49 -12.85 1.49 -2.92
C GLU A 49 -13.31 1.99 -4.29
N ALA A 50 -12.50 1.71 -5.32
CA ALA A 50 -13.01 1.76 -6.68
C ALA A 50 -14.20 0.78 -6.70
N PRO A 51 -15.42 1.23 -7.04
CA PRO A 51 -16.55 0.32 -7.13
C PRO A 51 -16.18 -0.74 -8.15
N ALA A 52 -16.29 -2.01 -7.74
CA ALA A 52 -16.22 -3.12 -8.66
C ALA A 52 -17.34 -2.91 -9.68
N GLU A 53 -16.94 -2.47 -10.88
CA GLU A 53 -17.83 -2.32 -12.03
C GLU A 53 -18.34 -3.71 -12.41
N GLY A 54 -19.48 -4.07 -11.82
CA GLY A 54 -20.32 -5.15 -12.29
C GLY A 54 -21.05 -4.66 -13.54
N GLU A 55 -20.61 -5.11 -14.71
CA GLU A 55 -21.40 -5.02 -15.94
C GLU A 55 -21.38 -6.37 -16.67
N SER A 56 -22.22 -7.26 -16.16
CA SER A 56 -22.80 -8.39 -16.88
C SER A 56 -23.75 -7.85 -17.96
N TRP A 57 -23.33 -7.63 -19.21
CA TRP A 57 -24.28 -7.48 -20.32
C TRP A 57 -23.72 -7.95 -21.66
N ARG A 58 -24.42 -8.95 -22.23
CA ARG A 58 -24.53 -9.39 -23.65
C ARG A 58 -23.75 -10.63 -24.06
N ASP A 59 -24.24 -11.77 -23.58
CA ASP A 59 -24.49 -12.91 -24.46
C ASP A 59 -25.66 -12.56 -25.40
N ALA A 60 -25.38 -12.55 -26.70
CA ALA A 60 -26.36 -12.73 -27.77
C ALA A 60 -25.59 -13.13 -29.04
N ALA A 61 -25.48 -14.45 -29.25
CA ALA A 61 -25.09 -15.07 -30.51
C ALA A 61 -26.32 -15.75 -31.12
#